data_AF-A0A3M3JYP7-F1
#
_entry.id   AF-A0A3M3JYP7-F1
#
_cell.length_a   1.000
_cell.length_b   1.000
_cell.length_c   1.000
_cell.angle_alpha   90.00
_cell.angle_beta   90.00
_cell.angle_gamma   90.00
#
_symmetry.space_group_name_H-M   'P 1'
#
loop_
_entity.id
_entity.type
_entity.pdbx_description
1 polymer ?
#
loop_
_entity_poly.entity_id
_entity_poly.type
_entity_poly.pdbx_seq_one_letter_code
_entity_poly.pdbx_strand_id
1 'polypeptide(L)'
;MLIRVSGYNTGAQEYLEKGNKSGREFTRDELDHRLIIEGQLSLTRAIYESIPDYGQDRYLTFTLSFKEDTVSPELLKSITTDFKNFFMHAYKPEEFNLYAEAHLPKMKTVTDRKTGEVIDRKPHIHIIIPRINLLSGNEANPVDVYKNHEKYFEAFQEHINQKYGLSSPRENVRADIADAASVLSRYKGDDFYGKNRQFKQDLVKQIIERGVTTRADFYALVAEHGETRIRNEGKDTEYISVKLPGDAKGTNLKDTIFQDDFIVRRELKKPPLEASVIQERLLAWPQRAREIKYVNKATPKFRKAYSEASP
;
A
#
# COMPACT_ATOMS: atom_id res chain seq x y z
N MET A 1 4.29 6.19 -5.68
CA MET A 1 4.32 4.72 -5.92
C MET A 1 3.56 3.96 -4.83
N LEU A 2 2.79 2.94 -5.21
CA LEU A 2 2.08 1.99 -4.31
C LEU A 2 2.65 0.57 -4.48
N ILE A 3 2.95 -0.12 -3.38
CA ILE A 3 3.39 -1.51 -3.38
C ILE A 3 2.21 -2.43 -3.06
N ARG A 4 2.02 -3.47 -3.88
CA ARG A 4 1.15 -4.60 -3.56
C ARG A 4 1.94 -5.89 -3.67
N VAL A 5 1.73 -6.78 -2.71
CA VAL A 5 2.34 -8.12 -2.70
C VAL A 5 1.25 -9.18 -2.74
N SER A 6 1.51 -10.27 -3.46
CA SER A 6 0.65 -11.45 -3.51
C SER A 6 1.51 -12.69 -3.76
N GLY A 7 0.96 -13.86 -3.48
CA GLY A 7 1.54 -15.15 -3.83
C GLY A 7 0.67 -15.84 -4.87
N TYR A 8 1.31 -16.60 -5.75
CA TYR A 8 0.62 -17.41 -6.75
C TYR A 8 1.40 -18.70 -7.01
N ASN A 9 0.70 -19.68 -7.59
CA ASN A 9 1.23 -21.01 -7.85
C ASN A 9 1.84 -21.16 -9.26
N THR A 10 1.22 -20.58 -10.29
CA THR A 10 1.68 -20.63 -11.69
C THR A 10 1.23 -19.39 -12.48
N GLY A 11 1.51 -19.31 -13.78
CA GLY A 11 0.92 -18.34 -14.72
C GLY A 11 1.59 -16.97 -14.79
N ALA A 12 2.74 -16.77 -14.15
CA ALA A 12 3.42 -15.47 -14.11
C ALA A 12 3.83 -15.01 -15.52
N GLN A 13 4.44 -15.89 -16.32
CA GLN A 13 4.89 -15.57 -17.66
C GLN A 13 3.69 -15.23 -18.56
N GLU A 14 2.66 -16.05 -18.57
CA GLU A 14 1.46 -15.83 -19.37
C GLU A 14 0.79 -14.50 -19.00
N TYR A 15 0.74 -14.18 -17.70
CA TYR A 15 0.20 -12.90 -17.21
C TYR A 15 1.01 -11.69 -17.68
N LEU A 16 2.35 -11.76 -17.63
CA LEU A 16 3.24 -10.66 -18.03
C LEU A 16 3.31 -10.49 -19.55
N GLU A 17 3.30 -11.58 -20.32
CA GLU A 17 3.41 -11.51 -21.78
C GLU A 17 2.06 -11.26 -22.46
N LYS A 18 0.98 -11.85 -21.97
CA LYS A 18 -0.32 -11.86 -22.67
C LYS A 18 -1.41 -11.10 -21.91
N GLY A 19 -1.22 -10.91 -20.59
CA GLY A 19 -2.27 -10.42 -19.70
C GLY A 19 -3.39 -11.44 -19.49
N ASN A 20 -4.31 -11.15 -18.57
CA ASN A 20 -5.54 -11.93 -18.42
C ASN A 20 -6.51 -11.57 -19.56
N LYS A 21 -6.74 -12.53 -20.48
CA LYS A 21 -7.63 -12.37 -21.65
C LYS A 21 -9.14 -12.38 -21.34
N SER A 22 -9.55 -12.45 -20.06
CA SER A 22 -10.97 -12.42 -19.70
C SER A 22 -11.56 -11.00 -19.84
N GLY A 23 -11.95 -10.64 -21.07
CA GLY A 23 -12.73 -9.44 -21.37
C GLY A 23 -11.92 -8.21 -21.77
N ARG A 24 -10.72 -8.36 -22.38
CA ARG A 24 -9.94 -7.24 -22.92
C ARG A 24 -9.92 -7.24 -24.45
N GLU A 25 -9.90 -6.03 -25.02
CA GLU A 25 -9.83 -5.79 -26.48
C GLU A 25 -8.41 -5.96 -27.04
N PHE A 26 -7.43 -5.46 -26.28
CA PHE A 26 -6.04 -5.40 -26.68
C PHE A 26 -5.19 -6.38 -25.88
N THR A 27 -4.18 -6.94 -26.53
CA THR A 27 -3.12 -7.76 -25.93
C THR A 27 -2.16 -6.91 -25.07
N ARG A 28 -1.35 -7.55 -24.23
CA ARG A 28 -0.37 -6.82 -23.42
C ARG A 28 0.65 -6.07 -24.28
N ASP A 29 1.13 -6.68 -25.36
CA ASP A 29 2.10 -6.05 -26.25
C ASP A 29 1.52 -4.82 -26.99
N GLU A 30 0.22 -4.79 -27.23
CA GLU A 30 -0.46 -3.60 -27.76
C GLU A 30 -0.61 -2.51 -26.71
N LEU A 31 -0.85 -2.90 -25.45
CA LEU A 31 -1.10 -1.97 -24.36
C LEU A 31 0.16 -1.35 -23.78
N ASP A 32 1.25 -2.11 -23.67
CA ASP A 32 2.45 -1.73 -22.93
C ASP A 32 3.73 -1.98 -23.75
N HIS A 33 4.72 -1.12 -23.55
CA HIS A 33 6.11 -1.45 -23.79
C HIS A 33 6.66 -2.16 -22.54
N ARG A 34 7.13 -3.38 -22.72
CA ARG A 34 7.71 -4.21 -21.66
C ARG A 34 9.20 -3.95 -21.59
N LEU A 35 9.64 -3.37 -20.48
CA LEU A 35 11.04 -3.06 -20.21
C LEU A 35 11.55 -4.04 -19.15
N ILE A 36 12.40 -4.99 -19.56
CA ILE A 36 13.08 -5.89 -18.63
C ILE A 36 14.11 -5.09 -17.85
N ILE A 37 14.00 -5.08 -16.52
CA ILE A 37 14.91 -4.35 -15.63
C ILE A 37 15.99 -5.29 -15.09
N GLU A 38 15.60 -6.50 -14.66
CA GLU A 38 16.52 -7.48 -14.06
C GLU A 38 16.01 -8.91 -14.26
N GLY A 39 16.94 -9.85 -14.51
CA GLY A 39 16.67 -11.28 -14.56
C GLY A 39 16.18 -11.78 -15.93
N GLN A 40 15.75 -13.05 -15.97
CA GLN A 40 15.22 -13.71 -17.16
C GLN A 40 13.93 -14.45 -16.81
N LEU A 41 12.82 -14.06 -17.44
CA LEU A 41 11.49 -14.58 -17.12
C LEU A 41 11.37 -16.10 -17.29
N SER A 42 11.96 -16.64 -18.35
CA SER A 42 11.96 -18.08 -18.64
C SER A 42 12.71 -18.88 -17.57
N LEU A 43 13.84 -18.37 -17.07
CA LEU A 43 14.58 -18.98 -15.97
C LEU A 43 13.78 -18.90 -14.67
N THR A 44 13.24 -17.72 -14.34
CA THR A 44 12.40 -17.54 -13.15
C THR A 44 11.20 -18.48 -13.15
N ARG A 45 10.59 -18.67 -14.32
CA ARG A 45 9.55 -19.67 -14.55
C ARG A 45 10.02 -21.08 -14.25
N ALA A 46 11.10 -21.52 -14.88
CA ALA A 46 11.63 -22.86 -14.66
C ALA A 46 11.91 -23.11 -13.16
N ILE A 47 12.39 -22.09 -12.44
CA ILE A 47 12.66 -22.18 -11.00
C ILE A 47 11.36 -22.36 -10.21
N TYR A 48 10.35 -21.49 -10.37
CA TYR A 48 9.12 -21.65 -9.57
C TYR A 48 8.32 -22.89 -9.98
N GLU A 49 8.35 -23.31 -11.25
CA GLU A 49 7.67 -24.52 -11.73
C GLU A 49 8.37 -25.80 -11.24
N SER A 50 9.65 -25.74 -10.88
CA SER A 50 10.37 -26.88 -10.28
C SER A 50 9.98 -27.16 -8.83
N ILE A 51 9.33 -26.21 -8.15
CA ILE A 51 8.77 -26.41 -6.81
C ILE A 51 7.57 -27.37 -6.93
N PRO A 52 7.53 -28.50 -6.20
CA PRO A 52 6.41 -29.43 -6.23
C PRO A 52 5.09 -28.74 -5.88
N ASP A 53 4.01 -29.07 -6.60
CA ASP A 53 2.71 -28.44 -6.39
C ASP A 53 1.87 -29.19 -5.35
N TYR A 54 1.62 -28.54 -4.22
CA TYR A 54 0.70 -28.96 -3.17
C TYR A 54 -0.42 -27.93 -2.94
N GLY A 55 -0.67 -27.04 -3.92
CA GLY A 55 -1.64 -25.95 -3.82
C GLY A 55 -1.14 -24.69 -3.09
N GLN A 56 0.14 -24.63 -2.75
CA GLN A 56 0.79 -23.47 -2.13
C GLN A 56 1.25 -22.44 -3.18
N ASP A 57 1.58 -21.22 -2.75
CA ASP A 57 2.25 -20.28 -3.65
C ASP A 57 3.68 -20.75 -3.92
N ARG A 58 4.07 -20.73 -5.20
CA ARG A 58 5.42 -21.08 -5.66
C ARG A 58 6.26 -19.86 -5.96
N TYR A 59 5.66 -18.69 -6.08
CA TYR A 59 6.35 -17.42 -6.19
C TYR A 59 5.57 -16.30 -5.49
N LEU A 60 6.31 -15.26 -5.10
CA LEU A 60 5.76 -13.97 -4.73
C LEU A 60 5.76 -13.06 -5.96
N THR A 61 4.74 -12.23 -6.07
CA THR A 61 4.71 -11.11 -6.99
C THR A 61 4.56 -9.80 -6.22
N PHE A 62 5.32 -8.81 -6.64
CA PHE A 62 5.18 -7.43 -6.19
C PHE A 62 4.79 -6.59 -7.40
N THR A 63 3.81 -5.73 -7.22
CA THR A 63 3.48 -4.69 -8.20
C THR A 63 3.77 -3.34 -7.59
N LEU A 64 4.72 -2.61 -8.18
CA LEU A 64 5.03 -1.22 -7.83
C LEU A 64 4.31 -0.30 -8.82
N SER A 65 3.18 0.28 -8.42
CA SER A 65 2.34 1.11 -9.30
C SER A 65 2.66 2.59 -9.14
N PHE A 66 2.78 3.32 -10.23
CA PHE A 66 3.05 4.76 -10.25
C PHE A 66 1.77 5.56 -10.52
N LYS A 67 1.70 6.79 -10.01
CA LYS A 67 0.60 7.72 -10.32
C LYS A 67 0.98 8.63 -11.48
N GLU A 68 2.27 8.84 -11.64
CA GLU A 68 2.94 9.58 -12.68
C GLU A 68 2.57 9.01 -14.06
N ASP A 69 2.42 9.87 -15.05
CA ASP A 69 2.16 9.45 -16.44
C ASP A 69 3.37 8.76 -17.07
N THR A 70 4.57 9.15 -16.65
CA THR A 70 5.84 8.65 -17.17
C THR A 70 6.85 8.50 -16.04
N VAL A 71 7.66 7.46 -16.10
CA VAL A 71 8.78 7.21 -15.18
C VAL A 71 9.96 6.76 -16.03
N SER A 72 11.14 7.35 -15.85
CA SER A 72 12.29 7.04 -16.70
C SER A 72 12.84 5.63 -16.43
N PRO A 73 13.46 4.97 -17.42
CA PRO A 73 14.14 3.68 -17.24
C PRO A 73 15.16 3.68 -16.10
N GLU A 74 15.91 4.77 -15.94
CA GLU A 74 16.93 4.93 -14.90
C GLU A 74 16.28 4.92 -13.51
N LEU A 75 15.18 5.66 -13.35
CA LEU A 75 14.45 5.73 -12.10
C LEU A 75 13.79 4.38 -11.76
N LEU A 76 13.19 3.70 -12.75
CA LEU A 76 12.64 2.36 -12.58
C LEU A 76 13.72 1.38 -12.08
N LYS A 77 14.91 1.41 -12.69
CA LYS A 77 16.05 0.59 -12.28
C LYS A 77 16.54 0.92 -10.86
N SER A 78 16.62 2.21 -10.51
CA SER A 78 16.99 2.63 -9.15
C SER A 78 15.99 2.13 -8.10
N ILE A 79 14.70 2.26 -8.36
CA ILE A 79 13.63 1.78 -7.46
C ILE A 79 13.67 0.26 -7.31
N THR A 80 13.87 -0.48 -8.40
CA THR A 80 14.04 -1.95 -8.35
C THR A 80 15.26 -2.35 -7.53
N THR A 81 16.36 -1.59 -7.64
CA THR A 81 17.58 -1.83 -6.86
C THR A 81 17.34 -1.59 -5.36
N ASP A 82 16.71 -0.47 -4.99
CA ASP A 82 16.35 -0.19 -3.60
C ASP A 82 15.39 -1.24 -3.04
N PHE A 83 14.39 -1.66 -3.83
CA PHE A 83 13.47 -2.73 -3.47
C PHE A 83 14.22 -4.03 -3.17
N LYS A 84 15.10 -4.45 -4.07
CA LYS A 84 15.88 -5.68 -3.91
C LYS A 84 16.76 -5.61 -2.67
N ASN A 85 17.49 -4.51 -2.48
CA ASN A 85 18.36 -4.31 -1.32
C ASN A 85 17.60 -4.33 0.00
N PHE A 86 16.39 -3.74 0.02
CA PHE A 86 15.55 -3.73 1.20
C PHE A 86 14.95 -5.11 1.47
N PHE A 87 14.11 -5.63 0.59
CA PHE A 87 13.34 -6.85 0.88
C PHE A 87 14.18 -8.12 0.87
N MET A 88 15.30 -8.15 0.13
CA MET A 88 16.22 -9.29 0.12
C MET A 88 17.37 -9.14 1.12
N HIS A 89 17.33 -8.18 2.05
CA HIS A 89 18.41 -7.89 3.00
C HIS A 89 18.98 -9.12 3.73
N ALA A 90 18.12 -10.08 4.09
CA ALA A 90 18.54 -11.29 4.80
C ALA A 90 19.06 -12.41 3.88
N TYR A 91 19.07 -12.21 2.56
CA TYR A 91 19.44 -13.20 1.56
C TYR A 91 20.69 -12.78 0.81
N LYS A 92 21.59 -13.74 0.59
CA LYS A 92 22.73 -13.57 -0.32
C LYS A 92 22.26 -13.71 -1.77
N PRO A 93 22.96 -13.10 -2.75
CA PRO A 93 22.57 -13.16 -4.16
C PRO A 93 22.38 -14.59 -4.70
N GLU A 94 23.13 -15.56 -4.20
CA GLU A 94 23.06 -16.96 -4.64
C GLU A 94 21.87 -17.72 -4.04
N GLU A 95 21.19 -17.16 -3.04
CA GLU A 95 20.07 -17.81 -2.37
C GLU A 95 18.72 -17.60 -3.07
N PHE A 96 18.62 -16.67 -4.02
CA PHE A 96 17.33 -16.34 -4.62
C PHE A 96 17.45 -16.03 -6.11
N ASN A 97 16.33 -16.18 -6.81
CA ASN A 97 16.14 -15.63 -8.14
C ASN A 97 15.14 -14.46 -8.05
N LEU A 98 15.35 -13.44 -8.86
CA LEU A 98 14.45 -12.29 -8.97
C LEU A 98 14.32 -11.90 -10.44
N TYR A 99 13.09 -11.71 -10.89
CA TYR A 99 12.77 -11.10 -12.17
C TYR A 99 12.05 -9.79 -11.94
N ALA A 100 12.45 -8.73 -12.65
CA ALA A 100 11.78 -7.44 -12.62
C ALA A 100 11.57 -6.91 -14.03
N GLU A 101 10.34 -6.47 -14.31
CA GLU A 101 9.94 -5.89 -15.59
C GLU A 101 8.96 -4.73 -15.37
N ALA A 102 9.16 -3.62 -16.07
CA ALA A 102 8.19 -2.53 -16.11
C ALA A 102 7.27 -2.66 -17.32
N HIS A 103 5.99 -2.40 -17.09
CA HIS A 103 5.00 -2.15 -18.12
C HIS A 103 4.81 -0.63 -18.26
N LEU A 104 5.16 -0.10 -19.43
CA LEU A 104 5.01 1.30 -19.78
C LEU A 104 3.86 1.46 -20.77
N PRO A 105 2.73 2.08 -20.39
CA PRO A 105 1.56 2.16 -21.26
C PRO A 105 1.87 2.88 -22.59
N LYS A 106 1.62 2.20 -23.71
CA LYS A 106 1.58 2.81 -25.05
C LYS A 106 0.29 3.59 -25.24
N MET A 107 -0.80 3.03 -24.71
CA MET A 107 -2.11 3.67 -24.63
C MET A 107 -2.30 4.21 -23.21
N LYS A 108 -2.53 5.52 -23.07
CA LYS A 108 -2.70 6.17 -21.76
C LYS A 108 -4.06 5.87 -21.12
N THR A 109 -5.04 5.45 -21.91
CA THR A 109 -6.40 5.17 -21.46
C THR A 109 -6.92 3.87 -22.07
N VAL A 110 -7.79 3.19 -21.35
CA VAL A 110 -8.55 2.04 -21.85
C VAL A 110 -9.97 2.11 -21.31
N THR A 111 -10.96 1.74 -22.11
CA THR A 111 -12.35 1.63 -21.65
C THR A 111 -12.55 0.29 -20.95
N ASP A 112 -13.02 0.32 -19.70
CA ASP A 112 -13.44 -0.88 -18.99
C ASP A 112 -14.70 -1.43 -19.64
N ARG A 113 -14.68 -2.69 -20.07
CA ARG A 113 -15.84 -3.30 -20.76
C ARG A 113 -17.03 -3.59 -19.84
N LYS A 114 -16.81 -3.71 -18.53
CA LYS A 114 -17.88 -4.00 -17.57
C LYS A 114 -18.59 -2.72 -17.16
N THR A 115 -17.85 -1.63 -16.95
CA THR A 115 -18.42 -0.36 -16.47
C THR A 115 -18.61 0.69 -17.57
N GLY A 116 -17.91 0.55 -18.70
CA GLY A 116 -17.87 1.55 -19.76
C GLY A 116 -16.99 2.76 -19.42
N GLU A 117 -16.35 2.78 -18.26
CA GLU A 117 -15.54 3.91 -17.80
C GLU A 117 -14.17 3.94 -18.49
N VAL A 118 -13.68 5.14 -18.76
CA VAL A 118 -12.31 5.35 -19.24
C VAL A 118 -11.35 5.29 -18.05
N ILE A 119 -10.43 4.33 -18.08
CA ILE A 119 -9.43 4.12 -17.05
C ILE A 119 -8.06 4.54 -17.55
N ASP A 120 -7.40 5.40 -16.79
CA ASP A 120 -6.00 5.74 -16.99
C ASP A 120 -5.09 4.53 -16.76
N ARG A 121 -4.19 4.31 -17.70
CA ARG A 121 -3.08 3.36 -17.56
C ARG A 121 -1.84 4.12 -17.13
N LYS A 122 -1.23 3.69 -16.03
CA LYS A 122 0.02 4.25 -15.50
C LYS A 122 1.14 3.20 -15.51
N PRO A 123 2.41 3.63 -15.58
CA PRO A 123 3.56 2.75 -15.42
C PRO A 123 3.47 1.90 -14.16
N HIS A 124 3.98 0.68 -14.23
CA HIS A 124 4.14 -0.20 -13.06
C HIS A 124 5.26 -1.21 -13.26
N ILE A 125 5.93 -1.61 -12.18
CA ILE A 125 6.92 -2.69 -12.17
C ILE A 125 6.29 -3.95 -11.59
N HIS A 126 6.47 -5.07 -12.28
CA HIS A 126 6.25 -6.41 -11.75
C HIS A 126 7.58 -7.01 -11.30
N ILE A 127 7.63 -7.51 -10.06
CA ILE A 127 8.78 -8.24 -9.53
C ILE A 127 8.31 -9.63 -9.12
N ILE A 128 8.96 -10.67 -9.64
CA ILE A 128 8.66 -12.08 -9.35
C ILE A 128 9.83 -12.69 -8.58
N ILE A 129 9.54 -13.33 -7.45
CA ILE A 129 10.53 -14.00 -6.59
C ILE A 129 10.03 -15.42 -6.31
N PRO A 130 10.64 -16.47 -6.89
CA PRO A 130 10.31 -17.86 -6.55
C PRO A 130 10.47 -18.13 -5.05
N ARG A 131 9.58 -18.93 -4.47
CA ARG A 131 9.56 -19.25 -3.03
C ARG A 131 10.50 -20.40 -2.66
N ILE A 132 11.70 -20.42 -3.24
CA ILE A 132 12.73 -21.42 -2.98
C ILE A 132 14.09 -20.76 -2.78
N ASN A 133 14.82 -21.21 -1.77
CA ASN A 133 16.21 -20.85 -1.54
C ASN A 133 17.10 -21.71 -2.44
N LEU A 134 17.79 -21.10 -3.39
CA LEU A 134 18.53 -21.83 -4.42
C LEU A 134 19.75 -22.60 -3.90
N LEU A 135 20.26 -22.26 -2.70
CA LEU A 135 21.38 -22.98 -2.10
C LEU A 135 20.92 -24.18 -1.25
N SER A 136 19.84 -24.01 -0.49
CA SER A 136 19.38 -25.03 0.46
C SER A 136 18.24 -25.89 -0.05
N GLY A 137 17.55 -25.49 -1.13
CA GLY A 137 16.32 -26.12 -1.60
C GLY A 137 15.09 -25.88 -0.71
N ASN A 138 15.26 -25.23 0.44
CA ASN A 138 14.18 -24.93 1.37
C ASN A 138 13.31 -23.76 0.90
N GLU A 139 12.13 -23.63 1.47
CA GLU A 139 11.21 -22.54 1.15
C GLU A 139 11.78 -21.17 1.53
N ALA A 140 11.86 -20.24 0.57
CA ALA A 140 12.23 -18.84 0.77
C ALA A 140 11.00 -17.94 0.71
N ASN A 141 10.78 -17.13 1.74
CA ASN A 141 9.71 -16.12 1.73
C ASN A 141 10.19 -14.88 2.49
N PRO A 142 10.69 -13.83 1.79
CA PRO A 142 11.16 -12.59 2.42
C PRO A 142 10.06 -11.75 3.07
N VAL A 143 8.78 -12.11 2.89
CA VAL A 143 7.61 -11.33 3.36
C VAL A 143 6.94 -11.97 4.55
N ASP A 144 6.98 -13.31 4.65
CA ASP A 144 6.19 -14.09 5.59
C ASP A 144 4.69 -13.73 5.52
N VAL A 145 4.00 -13.58 6.65
CA VAL A 145 2.61 -13.12 6.70
C VAL A 145 2.57 -11.60 6.56
N TYR A 146 2.35 -11.09 5.35
CA TYR A 146 2.37 -9.66 5.00
C TYR A 146 1.73 -8.73 6.04
N LYS A 147 0.54 -9.08 6.57
CA LYS A 147 -0.18 -8.26 7.56
C LYS A 147 0.64 -7.95 8.82
N ASN A 148 1.57 -8.82 9.21
CA ASN A 148 2.44 -8.62 10.36
C ASN A 148 3.58 -7.61 10.07
N HIS A 149 3.79 -7.27 8.80
CA HIS A 149 4.93 -6.51 8.31
C HIS A 149 4.53 -5.29 7.47
N GLU A 150 3.23 -5.08 7.25
CA GLU A 150 2.67 -4.00 6.40
C GLU A 150 3.26 -2.62 6.72
N LYS A 151 3.50 -2.32 8.01
CA LYS A 151 4.12 -1.06 8.45
C LYS A 151 5.52 -0.81 7.84
N TYR A 152 6.31 -1.85 7.60
CA TYR A 152 7.64 -1.75 6.98
C TYR A 152 7.54 -1.50 5.48
N PHE A 153 6.55 -2.12 4.83
CA PHE A 153 6.25 -1.87 3.42
C PHE A 153 5.79 -0.44 3.20
N GLU A 154 4.91 0.06 4.07
CA GLU A 154 4.49 1.45 4.07
C GLU A 154 5.69 2.40 4.26
N ALA A 155 6.55 2.14 5.25
CA ALA A 155 7.73 2.97 5.48
C ALA A 155 8.69 2.99 4.28
N PHE A 156 8.99 1.83 3.70
CA PHE A 156 9.81 1.73 2.49
C PHE A 156 9.16 2.48 1.32
N GLN A 157 7.86 2.27 1.10
CA GLN A 157 7.12 2.95 0.04
C GLN A 157 7.17 4.47 0.19
N GLU A 158 6.87 5.00 1.38
CA GLU A 158 6.88 6.45 1.61
C GLU A 158 8.30 7.02 1.53
N HIS A 159 9.31 6.28 1.99
CA HIS A 159 10.71 6.67 1.81
C HIS A 159 11.10 6.79 0.33
N ILE A 160 10.75 5.79 -0.49
CA ILE A 160 11.02 5.80 -1.93
C ILE A 160 10.26 6.93 -2.62
N ASN A 161 9.00 7.17 -2.22
CA ASN A 161 8.22 8.28 -2.75
C ASN A 161 8.88 9.63 -2.46
N GLN A 162 9.33 9.86 -1.22
CA GLN A 162 10.03 11.08 -0.83
C GLN A 162 11.39 11.22 -1.52
N LYS A 163 12.19 10.15 -1.55
CA LYS A 163 13.54 10.11 -2.16
C LYS A 163 13.52 10.48 -3.64
N TYR A 164 12.48 10.06 -4.37
CA TYR A 164 12.39 10.23 -5.82
C TYR A 164 11.31 11.22 -6.27
N GLY A 165 10.66 11.92 -5.34
CA GLY A 165 9.61 12.89 -5.68
C GLY A 165 8.37 12.27 -6.34
N LEU A 166 8.00 11.04 -5.94
CA LEU A 166 6.83 10.35 -6.47
C LEU A 166 5.60 10.60 -5.60
N SER A 167 4.42 10.51 -6.20
CA SER A 167 3.14 10.70 -5.53
C SER A 167 2.90 9.65 -4.45
N SER A 168 2.55 10.12 -3.25
CA SER A 168 2.22 9.23 -2.12
C SER A 168 0.81 8.64 -2.28
N PRO A 169 0.61 7.33 -2.04
CA PRO A 169 -0.73 6.75 -1.90
C PRO A 169 -1.53 7.32 -0.73
N ARG A 170 -0.88 7.96 0.25
CA ARG A 170 -1.55 8.63 1.37
C ARG A 170 -2.27 9.90 0.92
N GLU A 171 -1.81 10.54 -0.14
CA GLU A 171 -2.47 11.69 -0.78
C GLU A 171 -3.49 11.27 -1.85
N ASN A 172 -3.46 10.00 -2.27
CA ASN A 172 -4.22 9.47 -3.40
C ASN A 172 -5.06 8.26 -2.97
N VAL A 173 -5.85 8.41 -1.89
CA VAL A 173 -6.61 7.30 -1.33
C VAL A 173 -7.82 7.00 -2.22
N ARG A 174 -7.86 5.80 -2.80
CA ARG A 174 -9.00 5.36 -3.61
C ARG A 174 -10.15 4.86 -2.73
N ALA A 175 -11.27 5.56 -2.72
CA ALA A 175 -12.53 5.13 -2.13
C ALA A 175 -13.70 5.57 -3.01
N ASP A 176 -14.84 4.91 -2.84
CA ASP A 176 -16.11 5.46 -3.31
C ASP A 176 -16.55 6.51 -2.28
N ILE A 177 -16.45 7.78 -2.65
CA ILE A 177 -16.71 8.92 -1.75
C ILE A 177 -18.20 9.09 -1.44
N ALA A 178 -19.08 8.50 -2.25
CA ALA A 178 -20.52 8.48 -2.01
C ALA A 178 -20.95 7.37 -1.05
N ASP A 179 -20.10 6.36 -0.81
CA ASP A 179 -20.37 5.28 0.13
C ASP A 179 -19.59 5.47 1.44
N ALA A 180 -20.32 5.75 2.52
CA ALA A 180 -19.74 5.90 3.84
C ALA A 180 -19.00 4.63 4.32
N ALA A 181 -19.46 3.44 3.94
CA ALA A 181 -18.76 2.20 4.28
C ALA A 181 -17.41 2.11 3.56
N SER A 182 -17.37 2.44 2.27
CA SER A 182 -16.14 2.55 1.47
C SER A 182 -15.16 3.56 2.05
N VAL A 183 -15.62 4.77 2.41
CA VAL A 183 -14.79 5.80 3.04
C VAL A 183 -14.26 5.33 4.40
N LEU A 184 -15.14 4.88 5.30
CA LEU A 184 -14.75 4.44 6.65
C LEU A 184 -13.82 3.22 6.61
N SER A 185 -13.91 2.36 5.60
CA SER A 185 -13.00 1.22 5.44
C SER A 185 -11.53 1.64 5.24
N ARG A 186 -11.28 2.89 4.84
CA ARG A 186 -9.93 3.45 4.67
C ARG A 186 -9.33 3.98 5.97
N TYR A 187 -10.18 4.22 6.97
CA TYR A 187 -9.80 4.61 8.32
C TYR A 187 -9.78 3.37 9.23
N LYS A 188 -8.59 2.84 9.54
CA LYS A 188 -8.40 1.61 10.31
C LYS A 188 -7.26 1.78 11.32
N GLY A 189 -7.30 1.00 12.40
CA GLY A 189 -6.27 1.04 13.44
C GLY A 189 -6.37 2.31 14.28
N ASP A 190 -5.36 3.18 14.17
CA ASP A 190 -5.19 4.42 14.95
C ASP A 190 -6.07 5.58 14.46
N ASP A 191 -6.80 5.40 13.36
CA ASP A 191 -7.77 6.39 12.88
C ASP A 191 -8.97 6.51 13.83
N PHE A 192 -9.41 7.74 14.11
CA PHE A 192 -10.43 8.06 15.12
C PHE A 192 -10.07 7.61 16.56
N TYR A 193 -8.79 7.45 16.87
CA TYR A 193 -8.35 7.03 18.21
C TYR A 193 -8.82 7.98 19.32
N GLY A 194 -9.21 7.40 20.46
CA GLY A 194 -9.67 8.12 21.64
C GLY A 194 -11.18 8.05 21.90
N LYS A 195 -11.63 8.88 22.84
CA LYS A 195 -13.05 8.97 23.24
C LYS A 195 -13.90 9.47 22.06
N ASN A 196 -15.10 8.91 21.91
CA ASN A 196 -16.11 9.27 20.88
C ASN A 196 -15.81 8.82 19.44
N ARG A 197 -15.09 7.70 19.28
CA ARG A 197 -14.91 7.05 17.97
C ARG A 197 -16.22 6.78 17.23
N GLN A 198 -17.22 6.24 17.93
CA GLN A 198 -18.52 5.93 17.33
C GLN A 198 -19.20 7.18 16.76
N PHE A 199 -19.23 8.26 17.55
CA PHE A 199 -19.71 9.56 17.11
C PHE A 199 -19.01 10.05 15.84
N LYS A 200 -17.67 9.97 15.78
CA LYS A 200 -16.92 10.38 14.58
C LYS A 200 -17.31 9.57 13.35
N GLN A 201 -17.52 8.25 13.50
CA GLN A 201 -17.96 7.40 12.40
C GLN A 201 -19.38 7.73 11.93
N ASP A 202 -20.29 8.01 12.86
CA ASP A 202 -21.67 8.37 12.53
C ASP A 202 -21.75 9.79 11.93
N LEU A 203 -20.89 10.71 12.36
CA LEU A 203 -20.75 12.03 11.75
C LEU A 203 -20.31 11.92 10.29
N VAL A 204 -19.38 11.01 9.96
CA VAL A 204 -18.97 10.75 8.56
C VAL A 204 -20.13 10.27 7.70
N LYS A 205 -20.97 9.36 8.23
CA LYS A 205 -22.18 8.91 7.52
C LYS A 205 -23.11 10.09 7.24
N GLN A 206 -23.39 10.92 8.25
CA GLN A 206 -24.25 12.09 8.09
C GLN A 206 -23.70 13.12 7.09
N ILE A 207 -22.39 13.35 7.07
CA ILE A 207 -21.73 14.24 6.09
C ILE A 207 -21.99 13.78 4.64
N ILE A 208 -21.97 12.47 4.40
CA ILE A 208 -22.19 11.87 3.09
C ILE A 208 -23.69 11.86 2.75
N GLU A 209 -24.52 11.34 3.66
CA GLU A 209 -25.98 11.22 3.49
C GLU A 209 -26.66 12.58 3.28
N ARG A 210 -26.21 13.62 4.01
CA ARG A 210 -26.75 14.98 3.90
C ARG A 210 -26.05 15.83 2.84
N GLY A 211 -25.09 15.27 2.09
CA GLY A 211 -24.41 15.99 1.01
C GLY A 211 -23.63 17.23 1.46
N VAL A 212 -23.07 17.23 2.67
CA VAL A 212 -22.35 18.38 3.25
C VAL A 212 -21.08 18.68 2.45
N THR A 213 -21.07 19.80 1.73
CA THR A 213 -19.96 20.18 0.83
C THR A 213 -19.33 21.53 1.15
N THR A 214 -19.77 22.20 2.20
CA THR A 214 -19.19 23.47 2.66
C THR A 214 -18.77 23.39 4.11
N ARG A 215 -17.79 24.21 4.50
CA ARG A 215 -17.34 24.30 5.88
C ARG A 215 -18.45 24.80 6.82
N ALA A 216 -19.28 25.73 6.34
CA ALA A 216 -20.42 26.25 7.10
C ALA A 216 -21.44 25.15 7.41
N ASP A 217 -21.83 24.36 6.42
CA ASP A 217 -22.77 23.24 6.62
C ASP A 217 -22.18 22.17 7.53
N PHE A 218 -20.88 21.90 7.40
CA PHE A 218 -20.20 20.97 8.30
C PHE A 218 -20.21 21.47 9.74
N TYR A 219 -19.96 22.75 9.99
CA TYR A 219 -20.00 23.32 11.34
C TYR A 219 -21.42 23.33 11.92
N ALA A 220 -22.43 23.63 11.09
CA ALA A 220 -23.82 23.54 11.48
C ALA A 220 -24.21 22.11 11.87
N LEU A 221 -23.83 21.11 11.06
CA LEU A 221 -24.05 19.69 11.37
C LEU A 221 -23.38 19.29 12.69
N VAL A 222 -22.13 19.71 12.93
CA VAL A 222 -21.42 19.41 14.18
C VAL A 222 -22.11 20.06 15.39
N ALA A 223 -22.69 21.25 15.23
CA ALA A 223 -23.40 21.97 16.29
C ALA A 223 -24.71 21.29 16.72
N GLU A 224 -25.31 20.44 15.89
CA GLU A 224 -26.47 19.60 16.28
C GLU A 224 -26.12 18.63 17.43
N HIS A 225 -24.84 18.34 17.64
CA HIS A 225 -24.38 17.32 18.58
C HIS A 225 -23.84 17.86 19.91
N GLY A 226 -23.75 19.18 20.08
CA GLY A 226 -23.30 19.77 21.35
C GLY A 226 -22.66 21.15 21.21
N GLU A 227 -22.05 21.63 22.29
CA GLU A 227 -21.38 22.94 22.30
C GLU A 227 -20.12 22.91 21.43
N THR A 228 -20.05 23.76 20.41
CA THR A 228 -18.92 23.80 19.49
C THR A 228 -17.94 24.93 19.80
N ARG A 229 -16.69 24.73 19.40
CA ARG A 229 -15.66 25.76 19.42
C ARG A 229 -14.72 25.58 18.24
N ILE A 230 -14.55 26.64 17.45
CA ILE A 230 -13.52 26.70 16.42
C ILE A 230 -12.17 26.89 17.10
N ARG A 231 -11.18 26.11 16.68
CA ARG A 231 -9.81 26.14 17.16
C ARG A 231 -8.92 26.60 16.03
N ASN A 232 -7.90 27.39 16.35
CA ASN A 232 -6.96 27.95 15.37
C ASN A 232 -7.66 28.71 14.23
N GLU A 233 -8.72 29.45 14.55
CA GLU A 233 -9.52 30.19 13.58
C GLU A 233 -8.66 31.10 12.69
N GLY A 234 -8.90 31.05 11.38
CA GLY A 234 -8.17 31.81 10.36
C GLY A 234 -6.77 31.28 10.02
N LYS A 235 -6.37 30.10 10.52
CA LYS A 235 -5.09 29.45 10.19
C LYS A 235 -5.31 28.17 9.38
N ASP A 236 -4.28 27.70 8.71
CA ASP A 236 -4.30 26.40 7.99
C ASP A 236 -4.53 25.19 8.90
N THR A 237 -4.40 25.38 10.22
CA THR A 237 -4.64 24.36 11.25
C THR A 237 -5.98 24.54 11.95
N GLU A 238 -6.91 25.29 11.34
CA GLU A 238 -8.27 25.48 11.84
C GLU A 238 -9.00 24.14 11.92
N TYR A 239 -9.68 23.89 13.04
CA TYR A 239 -10.54 22.73 13.18
C TYR A 239 -11.67 23.00 14.19
N ILE A 240 -12.79 22.30 14.03
CA ILE A 240 -13.90 22.38 14.98
C ILE A 240 -13.75 21.32 16.09
N SER A 241 -14.08 21.72 17.32
CA SER A 241 -14.25 20.83 18.46
C SER A 241 -15.71 20.86 18.90
N VAL A 242 -16.23 19.72 19.33
CA VAL A 242 -17.60 19.60 19.88
C VAL A 242 -17.57 18.95 21.26
N LYS A 243 -18.25 19.55 22.23
CA LYS A 243 -18.47 18.97 23.56
C LYS A 243 -19.85 18.31 23.58
N LEU A 244 -19.85 16.98 23.48
CA LEU A 244 -21.07 16.19 23.47
C LEU A 244 -21.79 16.25 24.84
N PRO A 245 -23.12 16.07 24.88
CA PRO A 245 -23.87 15.96 26.13
C PRO A 245 -23.24 14.92 27.08
N GLY A 246 -23.01 15.32 28.32
CA GLY A 246 -22.37 14.47 29.34
C GLY A 246 -20.84 14.44 29.31
N ASP A 247 -20.19 15.05 28.32
CA ASP A 247 -18.74 15.09 28.25
C ASP A 247 -18.13 16.30 28.98
N ALA A 248 -17.12 16.04 29.80
CA ALA A 248 -16.34 17.08 30.47
C ALA A 248 -15.39 17.83 29.55
N LYS A 249 -14.95 17.21 28.44
CA LYS A 249 -13.98 17.75 27.48
C LYS A 249 -14.52 17.62 26.06
N GLY A 250 -14.15 18.55 25.19
CA GLY A 250 -14.51 18.50 23.77
C GLY A 250 -13.77 17.40 23.00
N THR A 251 -14.47 16.81 22.03
CA THR A 251 -13.90 15.97 20.97
C THR A 251 -13.39 16.86 19.85
N ASN A 252 -12.09 16.76 19.57
CA ASN A 252 -11.47 17.45 18.45
C ASN A 252 -11.69 16.67 17.15
N LEU A 253 -12.18 17.35 16.11
CA LEU A 253 -12.34 16.81 14.75
C LEU A 253 -11.15 17.19 13.88
N LYS A 254 -9.95 16.70 14.26
CA LYS A 254 -8.67 16.96 13.57
C LYS A 254 -8.36 15.98 12.45
N ASP A 255 -9.06 14.86 12.39
CA ASP A 255 -8.82 13.82 11.38
C ASP A 255 -9.02 14.40 9.98
N THR A 256 -8.24 13.94 8.99
CA THR A 256 -8.25 14.49 7.61
C THR A 256 -9.63 14.45 6.95
N ILE A 257 -10.49 13.50 7.35
CA ILE A 257 -11.88 13.41 6.88
C ILE A 257 -12.77 14.58 7.32
N PHE A 258 -12.37 15.32 8.34
CA PHE A 258 -13.10 16.50 8.84
C PHE A 258 -12.48 17.82 8.36
N GLN A 259 -11.51 17.74 7.44
CA GLN A 259 -10.85 18.89 6.84
C GLN A 259 -11.40 19.17 5.44
N ASP A 260 -11.07 20.34 4.89
CA ASP A 260 -11.55 20.79 3.58
C ASP A 260 -11.27 19.84 2.43
N ASP A 261 -10.17 19.07 2.50
CA ASP A 261 -9.89 18.05 1.49
C ASP A 261 -11.08 17.11 1.33
N PHE A 262 -11.64 16.58 2.41
CA PHE A 262 -12.82 15.73 2.31
C PHE A 262 -14.13 16.52 2.31
N ILE A 263 -14.29 17.51 3.19
CA ILE A 263 -15.56 18.22 3.35
C ILE A 263 -15.90 19.01 2.08
N VAL A 264 -14.94 19.77 1.55
CA VAL A 264 -15.17 20.69 0.44
C VAL A 264 -14.80 20.06 -0.90
N ARG A 265 -13.62 19.41 -0.98
CA ARG A 265 -13.10 18.86 -2.24
C ARG A 265 -13.50 17.39 -2.47
N ARG A 266 -14.08 16.71 -1.48
CA ARG A 266 -14.39 15.26 -1.52
C ARG A 266 -13.17 14.40 -1.87
N GLU A 267 -11.99 14.86 -1.51
CA GLU A 267 -10.72 14.15 -1.64
C GLU A 267 -10.39 13.43 -0.33
N LEU A 268 -10.17 12.13 -0.44
CA LEU A 268 -9.75 11.34 0.70
C LEU A 268 -8.23 11.32 0.82
N LYS A 269 -7.71 11.83 1.94
CA LYS A 269 -6.27 11.86 2.24
C LYS A 269 -5.98 11.28 3.61
N LYS A 270 -4.78 10.73 3.78
CA LYS A 270 -4.20 10.33 5.06
C LYS A 270 -3.08 11.31 5.42
N PRO A 271 -2.85 11.59 6.71
CA PRO A 271 -1.72 12.42 7.11
C PRO A 271 -0.42 11.81 6.60
N PRO A 272 0.58 12.60 6.16
CA PRO A 272 1.90 12.07 5.79
C PRO A 272 2.47 11.17 6.89
N LEU A 273 3.25 10.16 6.52
CA LEU A 273 3.96 9.36 7.52
C LEU A 273 5.15 10.16 8.04
N GLU A 274 5.21 10.36 9.36
CA GLU A 274 6.28 11.14 10.00
C GLU A 274 7.67 10.60 9.64
N ALA A 275 8.62 11.49 9.38
CA ALA A 275 9.96 11.12 8.95
C ALA A 275 10.69 10.24 9.99
N SER A 276 10.47 10.51 11.29
CA SER A 276 11.00 9.69 12.38
C SER A 276 10.44 8.27 12.37
N VAL A 277 9.14 8.11 12.08
CA VAL A 277 8.48 6.80 11.99
C VAL A 277 8.98 6.01 10.79
N ILE A 278 9.17 6.69 9.64
CA ILE A 278 9.81 6.07 8.47
C ILE A 278 11.21 5.57 8.85
N GLN A 279 12.04 6.44 9.43
CA GLN A 279 13.41 6.12 9.80
C GLN A 279 13.49 4.96 10.80
N GLU A 280 12.69 4.98 11.87
CA GLU A 280 12.63 3.90 12.86
C GLU A 280 12.31 2.55 12.21
N ARG A 281 11.28 2.51 11.35
CA ARG A 281 10.85 1.28 10.68
C ARG A 281 11.90 0.78 9.68
N LEU A 282 12.56 1.67 8.95
CA LEU A 282 13.65 1.30 8.04
C LEU A 282 14.86 0.74 8.81
N LEU A 283 15.23 1.33 9.95
CA LEU A 283 16.34 0.87 10.79
C LEU A 283 16.05 -0.48 11.46
N ALA A 284 14.78 -0.76 11.79
CA ALA A 284 14.37 -2.03 12.37
C ALA A 284 14.28 -3.17 11.33
N TRP A 285 14.16 -2.85 10.03
CA TRP A 285 13.96 -3.86 8.99
C TRP A 285 15.09 -4.90 8.87
N PRO A 286 16.40 -4.55 8.88
CA PRO A 286 17.48 -5.53 8.85
C PRO A 286 17.33 -6.67 9.86
N GLN A 287 16.99 -6.35 11.11
CA GLN A 287 16.75 -7.35 12.14
C GLN A 287 15.48 -8.14 11.81
N ARG A 288 14.39 -7.46 11.44
CA ARG A 288 13.12 -8.11 11.12
C ARG A 288 13.21 -9.08 9.94
N ALA A 289 13.98 -8.73 8.90
CA ALA A 289 14.22 -9.57 7.74
C ALA A 289 14.96 -10.87 8.13
N ARG A 290 15.93 -10.78 9.05
CA ARG A 290 16.62 -11.96 9.59
C ARG A 290 15.70 -12.81 10.45
N GLU A 291 14.84 -12.20 11.26
CA GLU A 291 13.82 -12.93 12.03
C GLU A 291 12.86 -13.70 11.12
N ILE A 292 12.38 -13.06 10.05
CA ILE A 292 11.54 -13.72 9.03
C ILE A 292 12.24 -14.96 8.48
N LYS A 293 13.51 -14.82 8.09
CA LYS A 293 14.27 -15.89 7.46
C LYS A 293 14.62 -17.02 8.43
N TYR A 294 15.10 -16.69 9.64
CA TYR A 294 15.76 -17.64 10.54
C TYR A 294 14.94 -18.01 11.77
N VAL A 295 14.07 -17.13 12.26
CA VAL A 295 13.37 -17.29 13.55
C VAL A 295 11.93 -17.73 13.35
N ASN A 296 11.18 -17.11 12.43
CA ASN A 296 9.74 -17.37 12.26
C ASN A 296 9.46 -18.82 11.85
N LYS A 297 10.37 -19.41 11.06
CA LYS A 297 10.30 -20.80 10.61
C LYS A 297 10.97 -21.81 11.57
N ALA A 298 11.58 -21.33 12.66
CA ALA A 298 12.27 -22.17 13.61
C ALA A 298 11.32 -22.88 14.58
N THR A 299 11.86 -23.88 15.29
CA THR A 299 11.11 -24.65 16.29
C THR A 299 10.56 -23.73 17.39
N PRO A 300 9.43 -24.08 18.03
CA PRO A 300 8.89 -23.30 19.16
C PRO A 300 9.91 -23.07 20.27
N LYS A 301 10.77 -24.08 20.56
CA LYS A 301 11.86 -23.97 21.53
C LYS A 301 12.86 -22.88 21.15
N PHE A 302 13.28 -22.83 19.88
CA PHE A 302 14.20 -21.81 19.39
C PHE A 302 13.57 -20.41 19.46
N ARG A 303 12.30 -20.29 19.04
CA ARG A 303 11.57 -19.01 19.12
C ARG A 303 11.47 -18.49 20.55
N LYS A 304 11.19 -19.37 21.52
CA LYS A 304 11.18 -19.03 22.95
C LYS A 304 12.55 -18.55 23.44
N ALA A 305 13.61 -19.32 23.15
CA ALA A 305 14.97 -18.94 23.53
C ALA A 305 15.40 -17.60 22.91
N TYR A 306 15.05 -17.36 21.64
CA TYR A 306 15.31 -16.09 20.97
C TYR A 306 14.57 -14.91 21.64
N SER A 307 13.30 -15.09 22.00
CA SER A 307 12.54 -14.06 22.70
C SER A 307 13.08 -13.76 24.10
N GLU A 308 13.60 -14.76 24.80
CA GLU A 308 14.20 -14.61 26.14
C GLU A 308 15.61 -14.00 26.09
N ALA A 309 16.32 -14.15 24.98
CA ALA A 309 17.66 -13.59 24.77
C ALA A 309 17.66 -12.18 24.16
N SER A 310 16.49 -11.69 23.73
CA SER A 310 16.35 -10.33 23.21
C SER A 310 16.49 -9.32 24.38
N PRO A 311 17.39 -8.32 24.29
CA PRO A 311 17.69 -7.39 25.38
C PRO A 311 16.51 -6.61 25.94
#